data_AF-A0A1Q7FF96-F1
#
_entry.id   AF-A0A1Q7FF96-F1
#
_cell.length_a   1.000
_cell.length_b   1.000
_cell.length_c   1.000
_cell.angle_alpha   90.00
_cell.angle_beta   90.00
_cell.angle_gamma   90.00
#
_symmetry.space_group_name_H-M   'P 1'
#
loop_
_entity.id
_entity.type
_entity.pdbx_description
1 polymer ?
#
loop_
_entity_poly.entity_id
_entity_poly.type
_entity_poly.pdbx_seq_one_letter_code
_entity_poly.pdbx_strand_id
1 'polypeptide(L)'
;MPTVPAAVRKFAHTIPHPIALIGCRASEMSFECCEYDLAVFAPASQHNRVIQVEGLAFELLHLALPARDHIVVLGGMKVLKDTNKFDLSSAAKGIAPEKYRKALFAAGKKSLISSLFSQQKMRQANHPTVAAMWLKLAAYNFIGGMLAISGCRPMPLHELEQVRQADARTMAEGVEVALECIGIERGTRPAISRSVKAIKELKSKDYDSDLFVSKVNHLLGRSMLADCYYYAGKVAAKNLAGRKELFYSRYSKLVKLALDLSSDMQLL
;
A
#
# COMPACT_ATOMS: atom_id res chain seq x y z
N MET A 1 -15.88 -13.31 11.01
CA MET A 1 -14.42 -13.18 11.24
C MET A 1 -13.66 -14.41 10.71
N PRO A 2 -12.69 -14.23 9.79
CA PRO A 2 -11.95 -15.34 9.20
C PRO A 2 -11.00 -15.99 10.20
N THR A 3 -11.02 -17.32 10.28
CA THR A 3 -10.07 -18.13 11.06
C THR A 3 -8.69 -18.12 10.41
N VAL A 4 -7.63 -17.88 11.20
CA VAL A 4 -6.25 -17.95 10.71
C VAL A 4 -5.89 -19.40 10.36
N PRO A 5 -5.45 -19.71 9.13
CA PRO A 5 -5.11 -21.07 8.71
C PRO A 5 -4.03 -21.72 9.58
N ALA A 6 -4.10 -23.06 9.72
CA ALA A 6 -3.14 -23.82 10.51
C ALA A 6 -1.69 -23.67 9.99
N ALA A 7 -1.49 -23.65 8.67
CA ALA A 7 -0.17 -23.46 8.05
C ALA A 7 0.46 -22.11 8.45
N VAL A 8 -0.34 -21.04 8.51
CA VAL A 8 0.11 -19.70 8.93
C VAL A 8 0.56 -19.71 10.39
N ARG A 9 -0.20 -20.38 11.27
CA ARG A 9 0.19 -20.53 12.69
C ARG A 9 1.46 -21.35 12.83
N LYS A 10 1.53 -22.51 12.15
CA LYS A 10 2.70 -23.39 12.14
C LYS A 10 3.96 -22.61 11.73
N PHE A 11 3.88 -21.85 10.64
CA PHE A 11 4.99 -21.01 10.19
C PHE A 11 5.34 -19.90 11.20
N ALA A 12 4.34 -19.18 11.75
CA ALA A 12 4.60 -18.16 12.76
C ALA A 12 5.34 -18.72 14.00
N HIS A 13 5.07 -19.96 14.40
CA HIS A 13 5.77 -20.61 15.52
C HIS A 13 7.25 -20.90 15.25
N THR A 14 7.68 -21.04 13.99
CA THR A 14 9.10 -21.28 13.64
C THR A 14 9.96 -20.04 13.80
N ILE A 15 9.38 -18.84 13.88
CA ILE A 15 10.11 -17.59 14.05
C ILE A 15 10.33 -17.32 15.55
N PRO A 16 11.56 -17.02 16.02
CA PRO A 16 11.89 -16.91 17.44
C PRO A 16 11.47 -15.58 18.09
N HIS A 17 10.48 -14.87 17.54
CA HIS A 17 10.03 -13.57 18.00
C HIS A 17 8.50 -13.54 18.21
N PRO A 18 7.98 -12.60 19.00
CA PRO A 18 6.54 -12.35 19.09
C PRO A 18 5.99 -11.91 17.74
N ILE A 19 4.82 -12.43 17.38
CA ILE A 19 4.20 -12.26 16.06
C ILE A 19 2.71 -12.01 16.18
N ALA A 20 2.24 -11.04 15.40
CA ALA A 20 0.82 -10.85 15.12
C ALA A 20 0.56 -10.84 13.61
N LEU A 21 -0.57 -11.44 13.20
CA LEU A 21 -1.13 -11.26 11.86
C LEU A 21 -1.79 -9.88 11.80
N ILE A 22 -1.45 -9.11 10.78
CA ILE A 22 -1.99 -7.77 10.51
C ILE A 22 -2.51 -7.71 9.06
N GLY A 23 -2.84 -6.50 8.59
CA GLY A 23 -3.19 -6.29 7.19
C GLY A 23 -4.54 -6.89 6.81
N CYS A 24 -4.74 -7.14 5.52
CA CYS A 24 -6.08 -7.48 5.00
C CYS A 24 -6.52 -8.87 5.41
N ARG A 25 -5.58 -9.81 5.61
CA ARG A 25 -5.85 -11.16 6.14
C ARG A 25 -6.28 -11.15 7.62
N ALA A 26 -6.11 -10.03 8.32
CA ALA A 26 -6.69 -9.83 9.64
C ALA A 26 -8.15 -9.32 9.57
N SER A 27 -8.62 -8.83 8.42
CA SER A 27 -9.98 -8.33 8.17
C SER A 27 -10.76 -9.21 7.19
N GLU A 28 -11.98 -8.80 6.83
CA GLU A 28 -12.84 -9.52 5.88
C GLU A 28 -12.65 -9.06 4.42
N MET A 29 -11.76 -8.08 4.17
CA MET A 29 -11.54 -7.50 2.84
C MET A 29 -10.51 -8.26 1.98
N SER A 30 -9.85 -9.30 2.51
CA SER A 30 -8.74 -9.96 1.81
C SER A 30 -9.18 -10.70 0.54
N PHE A 31 -8.36 -10.63 -0.50
CA PHE A 31 -8.43 -11.53 -1.65
C PHE A 31 -7.53 -12.75 -1.46
N GLU A 32 -7.73 -13.76 -2.31
CA GLU A 32 -6.90 -14.98 -2.32
C GLU A 32 -5.43 -14.69 -2.65
N CYS A 33 -5.14 -13.68 -3.46
CA CYS A 33 -3.77 -13.26 -3.79
C CYS A 33 -3.08 -12.43 -2.71
N CYS A 34 -3.79 -12.06 -1.63
CA CYS A 34 -3.19 -11.33 -0.53
C CYS A 34 -2.27 -12.24 0.28
N GLU A 35 -1.05 -11.75 0.49
CA GLU A 35 -0.07 -12.23 1.44
C GLU A 35 -0.57 -12.17 2.88
N TYR A 36 0.06 -12.96 3.74
CA TYR A 36 -0.09 -12.85 5.19
C TYR A 36 0.95 -11.86 5.72
N ASP A 37 0.49 -10.66 6.07
CA ASP A 37 1.33 -9.64 6.72
C ASP A 37 1.56 -10.03 8.19
N LEU A 38 2.81 -10.36 8.54
CA LEU A 38 3.20 -10.72 9.90
C LEU A 38 4.02 -9.58 10.51
N ALA A 39 3.48 -8.95 11.55
CA ALA A 39 4.24 -8.05 12.42
C ALA A 39 5.17 -8.88 13.32
N VAL A 40 6.47 -8.83 13.07
CA VAL A 40 7.51 -9.55 13.80
C VAL A 40 8.23 -8.57 14.73
N PHE A 41 8.15 -8.81 16.04
CA PHE A 41 8.78 -7.93 17.03
C PHE A 41 10.23 -8.37 17.31
N ALA A 42 11.14 -7.83 16.49
CA ALA A 42 12.56 -8.16 16.50
C ALA A 42 13.42 -6.89 16.66
N PRO A 43 14.73 -7.02 17.00
CA PRO A 43 15.66 -5.89 17.02
C PRO A 43 15.71 -5.15 15.66
N ALA A 44 15.97 -3.85 15.71
CA ALA A 44 15.84 -2.92 14.57
C ALA A 44 16.74 -3.19 13.35
N SER A 45 17.66 -4.15 13.41
CA SER A 45 18.58 -4.48 12.32
C SER A 45 17.97 -5.37 11.22
N GLN A 46 16.74 -5.86 11.40
CA GLN A 46 16.09 -6.72 10.40
C GLN A 46 15.22 -5.92 9.42
N HIS A 47 15.37 -6.21 8.14
CA HIS A 47 14.62 -5.56 7.07
C HIS A 47 13.33 -6.33 6.73
N ASN A 48 12.31 -5.58 6.29
CA ASN A 48 11.09 -6.20 5.78
C ASN A 48 11.39 -7.04 4.56
N ARG A 49 10.72 -8.20 4.45
CA ARG A 49 10.91 -9.11 3.33
C ARG A 49 9.66 -9.92 3.08
N VAL A 50 9.49 -10.32 1.84
CA VAL A 50 8.47 -11.29 1.44
C VAL A 50 9.14 -12.65 1.30
N ILE A 51 8.45 -13.70 1.72
CA ILE A 51 8.89 -15.09 1.60
C ILE A 51 7.73 -15.98 1.17
N GLN A 52 8.05 -17.08 0.50
CA GLN A 52 7.09 -18.11 0.10
C GLN A 52 7.27 -19.35 0.97
N VAL A 53 6.20 -19.83 1.57
CA VAL A 53 6.20 -21.06 2.39
C VAL A 53 4.98 -21.89 2.01
N GLU A 54 5.19 -23.11 1.53
CA GLU A 54 4.11 -24.04 1.15
C GLU A 54 3.08 -23.38 0.16
N GLY A 55 3.55 -22.54 -0.76
CA GLY A 55 2.72 -21.83 -1.74
C GLY A 55 1.98 -20.60 -1.21
N LEU A 56 2.19 -20.23 0.06
CA LEU A 56 1.65 -19.02 0.67
C LEU A 56 2.72 -17.93 0.74
N ALA A 57 2.33 -16.71 0.35
CA ALA A 57 3.18 -15.52 0.50
C ALA A 57 3.02 -14.93 1.91
N PHE A 58 4.15 -14.61 2.55
CA PHE A 58 4.20 -13.88 3.82
C PHE A 58 5.04 -12.63 3.66
N GLU A 59 4.53 -11.47 4.08
CA GLU A 59 5.34 -10.27 4.28
C GLU A 59 5.70 -10.17 5.77
N LEU A 60 7.00 -10.25 6.06
CA LEU A 60 7.52 -10.07 7.41
C LEU A 60 7.83 -8.60 7.63
N LEU A 61 6.99 -7.95 8.44
CA LEU A 61 7.15 -6.56 8.86
C LEU A 61 7.86 -6.52 10.22
N HIS A 62 9.13 -6.14 10.24
CA HIS A 62 9.90 -6.07 11.48
C HIS A 62 9.59 -4.76 12.22
N LEU A 63 9.10 -4.87 13.45
CA LEU A 63 8.72 -3.74 14.29
C LEU A 63 9.52 -3.76 15.59
N ALA A 64 10.04 -2.59 15.98
CA ALA A 64 10.64 -2.42 17.29
C ALA A 64 9.57 -2.38 18.39
N LEU A 65 9.89 -2.89 19.58
CA LEU A 65 9.12 -2.63 20.79
C LEU A 65 9.34 -1.19 21.28
N PRO A 66 8.36 -0.58 21.97
CA PRO A 66 7.08 -1.17 22.39
C PRO A 66 6.01 -1.16 21.29
N ALA A 67 5.16 -2.20 21.25
CA ALA A 67 4.11 -2.36 20.24
C ALA A 67 3.12 -1.18 20.18
N ARG A 68 2.94 -0.46 21.28
CA ARG A 68 2.05 0.71 21.38
C ARG A 68 2.44 1.88 20.45
N ASP A 69 3.63 1.87 19.87
CA ASP A 69 4.09 2.91 18.95
C ASP A 69 3.61 2.66 17.51
N HIS A 70 3.03 1.48 17.23
CA HIS A 70 2.64 1.02 15.90
C HIS A 70 1.12 0.89 15.72
N ILE A 71 0.32 1.71 16.44
CA ILE A 71 -1.15 1.58 16.55
C ILE A 71 -1.85 1.42 15.19
N VAL A 72 -1.48 2.22 14.19
CA VAL A 72 -2.12 2.18 12.86
C VAL A 72 -1.88 0.84 12.16
N VAL A 73 -0.67 0.30 12.31
CA VAL A 73 -0.25 -0.97 11.71
C VAL A 73 -0.90 -2.16 12.42
N LEU A 74 -1.00 -2.08 13.74
CA LEU A 74 -1.49 -3.15 14.62
C LEU A 74 -3.01 -3.14 14.83
N GLY A 75 -3.74 -2.17 14.26
CA GLY A 75 -5.20 -2.14 14.33
C GLY A 75 -5.82 -3.43 13.81
N GLY A 76 -6.67 -4.06 14.63
CA GLY A 76 -7.32 -5.33 14.29
C GLY A 76 -6.37 -6.54 14.25
N MET A 77 -5.16 -6.44 14.80
CA MET A 77 -4.19 -7.54 14.77
C MET A 77 -4.72 -8.81 15.47
N LYS A 78 -4.28 -9.97 14.96
CA LYS A 78 -4.51 -11.27 15.60
C LYS A 78 -3.17 -11.79 16.13
N VAL A 79 -3.02 -11.86 17.45
CA VAL A 79 -1.81 -12.39 18.08
C VAL A 79 -1.66 -13.87 17.71
N LEU A 80 -0.51 -14.24 17.14
CA LEU A 80 -0.18 -15.63 16.79
C LEU A 80 0.80 -16.24 17.79
N LYS A 81 1.77 -15.44 18.24
CA LYS A 81 2.79 -15.82 19.23
C LYS A 81 3.12 -14.60 20.08
N ASP A 82 3.06 -14.74 21.39
CA ASP A 82 3.30 -13.62 22.33
C ASP A 82 4.64 -13.76 23.06
N THR A 83 5.02 -12.73 23.82
CA THR A 83 6.10 -12.82 24.82
C THR A 83 5.59 -13.55 26.07
N ASN A 84 6.52 -14.01 26.91
CA ASN A 84 6.19 -14.56 28.24
C ASN A 84 5.47 -13.53 29.15
N LYS A 85 5.51 -12.23 28.80
CA LYS A 85 4.86 -11.14 29.53
C LYS A 85 3.55 -10.67 28.90
N PHE A 86 3.07 -11.34 27.84
CA PHE A 86 1.84 -10.99 27.12
C PHE A 86 1.85 -9.56 26.55
N ASP A 87 3.01 -9.10 26.06
CA ASP A 87 3.17 -7.72 25.57
C ASP A 87 2.26 -7.43 24.37
N LEU A 88 2.10 -8.39 23.44
CA LEU A 88 1.26 -8.20 22.25
C LEU A 88 -0.22 -8.29 22.58
N SER A 89 -0.63 -9.24 23.42
CA SER A 89 -2.01 -9.33 23.88
C SER A 89 -2.44 -8.09 24.66
N SER A 90 -1.53 -7.55 25.48
CA SER A 90 -1.76 -6.29 26.21
C SER A 90 -1.86 -5.11 25.25
N ALA A 91 -0.99 -5.05 24.23
CA ALA A 91 -1.06 -4.02 23.19
C ALA A 91 -2.37 -4.11 22.38
N ALA A 92 -2.82 -5.31 21.99
CA ALA A 92 -4.06 -5.53 21.26
C ALA A 92 -5.26 -4.96 22.03
N LYS A 93 -5.36 -5.30 23.33
CA LYS A 93 -6.41 -4.77 24.21
C LYS A 93 -6.30 -3.25 24.40
N GLY A 94 -5.09 -2.72 24.43
CA GLY A 94 -4.81 -1.29 24.59
C GLY A 94 -5.04 -0.44 23.34
N ILE A 95 -5.22 -1.03 22.16
CA ILE A 95 -5.64 -0.34 20.93
C ILE A 95 -7.17 -0.22 20.93
N ALA A 96 -7.68 0.61 21.82
CA ALA A 96 -9.11 0.93 21.85
C ALA A 96 -9.57 1.53 20.50
N PRO A 97 -10.82 1.29 20.05
CA PRO A 97 -11.32 1.82 18.78
C PRO A 97 -11.13 3.33 18.60
N GLU A 98 -11.37 4.11 19.64
CA GLU A 98 -11.17 5.57 19.60
C GLU A 98 -9.70 5.96 19.44
N LYS A 99 -8.79 5.24 20.13
CA LYS A 99 -7.34 5.46 20.04
C LYS A 99 -6.83 5.11 18.64
N TYR A 100 -7.31 4.00 18.07
CA TYR A 100 -7.03 3.61 16.70
C TYR A 100 -7.51 4.67 15.71
N ARG A 101 -8.77 5.11 15.84
CA ARG A 101 -9.35 6.16 14.98
C ARG A 101 -8.56 7.47 15.05
N LYS A 102 -8.14 7.91 16.24
CA LYS A 102 -7.30 9.10 16.42
C LYS A 102 -5.93 8.95 15.73
N ALA A 103 -5.27 7.81 15.92
CA ALA A 103 -3.98 7.53 15.29
C ALA A 103 -4.09 7.46 13.75
N LEU A 104 -5.14 6.80 13.25
CA LEU A 104 -5.41 6.68 11.83
C LEU A 104 -5.74 8.04 11.20
N PHE A 105 -6.58 8.84 11.85
CA PHE A 105 -6.88 10.22 11.41
C PHE A 105 -5.60 11.08 11.35
N ALA A 106 -4.71 10.97 12.34
CA ALA A 106 -3.42 11.66 12.32
C ALA A 106 -2.51 11.20 11.17
N ALA A 107 -2.50 9.89 10.85
CA ALA A 107 -1.80 9.38 9.67
C ALA A 107 -2.41 9.90 8.36
N GLY A 108 -3.74 9.98 8.29
CA GLY A 108 -4.46 10.55 7.15
C GLY A 108 -4.08 12.01 6.90
N LYS A 109 -4.05 12.85 7.94
CA LYS A 109 -3.57 14.24 7.84
C LYS A 109 -2.15 14.32 7.27
N LYS A 110 -1.23 13.47 7.72
CA LYS A 110 0.15 13.45 7.18
C LYS A 110 0.17 13.09 5.70
N SER A 111 -0.67 12.16 5.27
CA SER A 111 -0.80 11.77 3.86
C SER A 111 -1.35 12.91 3.00
N LEU A 112 -2.36 13.63 3.48
CA LEU A 112 -2.89 14.82 2.80
C LEU A 112 -1.83 15.92 2.65
N ILE A 113 -1.05 16.21 3.71
CA ILE A 113 0.06 17.17 3.62
C ILE A 113 1.12 16.69 2.60
N SER A 114 1.42 15.39 2.56
CA SER A 114 2.35 14.81 1.58
C SER A 114 1.83 14.94 0.14
N SER A 115 0.52 14.91 -0.06
CA SER A 115 -0.12 15.21 -1.35
C SER A 115 0.16 16.65 -1.78
N LEU A 116 -0.02 17.63 -0.89
CA LEU A 116 0.28 19.03 -1.16
C LEU A 116 1.76 19.28 -1.49
N PHE A 117 2.69 18.63 -0.78
CA PHE A 117 4.11 18.70 -1.12
C PHE A 117 4.42 18.10 -2.49
N SER A 118 3.73 17.03 -2.88
CA SER A 118 3.87 16.45 -4.23
C SER A 118 3.37 17.43 -5.30
N GLN A 119 2.26 18.12 -5.05
CA GLN A 119 1.74 19.18 -5.91
C GLN A 119 2.72 20.36 -6.04
N GLN A 120 3.36 20.77 -4.93
CA GLN A 120 4.40 21.79 -4.98
C GLN A 120 5.60 21.35 -5.84
N LYS A 121 6.06 20.09 -5.68
CA LYS A 121 7.15 19.53 -6.50
C LYS A 121 6.80 19.46 -7.98
N MET A 122 5.55 19.15 -8.33
CA MET A 122 5.06 19.20 -9.71
C MET A 122 5.29 20.59 -10.32
N ARG A 123 4.92 21.67 -9.60
CA ARG A 123 5.09 23.05 -10.09
C ARG A 123 6.56 23.47 -10.27
N GLN A 124 7.48 22.82 -9.56
CA GLN A 124 8.91 23.09 -9.60
C GLN A 124 9.67 22.16 -10.55
N ALA A 125 8.99 21.18 -11.16
CA ALA A 125 9.63 20.19 -12.01
C ALA A 125 10.03 20.81 -13.36
N ASN A 126 11.28 20.60 -13.76
CA ASN A 126 11.82 21.12 -15.03
C ASN A 126 11.56 20.18 -16.22
N HIS A 127 10.90 19.04 -16.00
CA HIS A 127 10.63 18.03 -17.02
C HIS A 127 9.16 17.60 -16.96
N PRO A 128 8.41 17.62 -18.10
CA PRO A 128 6.97 17.33 -18.11
C PRO A 128 6.60 15.96 -17.51
N THR A 129 7.38 14.91 -17.81
CA THR A 129 7.18 13.59 -17.19
C THR A 129 7.30 13.61 -15.68
N VAL A 130 8.21 14.43 -15.13
CA VAL A 130 8.40 14.52 -13.68
C VAL A 130 7.27 15.32 -13.04
N ALA A 131 6.79 16.37 -13.70
CA ALA A 131 5.58 17.08 -13.28
C ALA A 131 4.36 16.13 -13.23
N ALA A 132 4.07 15.43 -14.33
CA ALA A 132 2.97 14.47 -14.43
C ALA A 132 3.07 13.34 -13.38
N MET A 133 4.29 12.83 -13.14
CA MET A 133 4.55 11.87 -12.06
C MET A 133 4.16 12.45 -10.70
N TRP A 134 4.63 13.65 -10.35
CA TRP A 134 4.32 14.28 -9.07
C TRP A 134 2.82 14.53 -8.87
N LEU A 135 2.08 14.85 -9.94
CA LEU A 135 0.62 14.96 -9.89
C LEU A 135 -0.05 13.63 -9.52
N LYS A 136 0.35 12.51 -10.14
CA LYS A 136 -0.18 11.19 -9.76
C LYS A 136 0.20 10.78 -8.35
N LEU A 137 1.44 11.06 -7.93
CA LEU A 137 1.86 10.82 -6.54
C LEU A 137 1.01 11.65 -5.55
N ALA A 138 0.68 12.89 -5.90
CA ALA A 138 -0.23 13.73 -5.11
C ALA A 138 -1.61 13.07 -4.98
N ALA A 139 -2.20 12.62 -6.09
CA ALA A 139 -3.49 11.96 -6.11
C ALA A 139 -3.53 10.66 -5.27
N TYR A 140 -2.52 9.78 -5.40
CA TYR A 140 -2.43 8.56 -4.59
C TYR A 140 -2.29 8.82 -3.09
N ASN A 141 -1.55 9.87 -2.70
CA ASN A 141 -1.43 10.29 -1.30
C ASN A 141 -2.72 10.93 -0.78
N PHE A 142 -3.44 11.66 -1.65
CA PHE A 142 -4.72 12.27 -1.32
C PHE A 142 -5.75 11.19 -0.99
N ILE A 143 -5.94 10.21 -1.87
CA ILE A 143 -6.91 9.11 -1.66
C ILE A 143 -6.60 8.33 -0.38
N GLY A 144 -5.33 7.96 -0.17
CA GLY A 144 -4.92 7.29 1.07
C GLY A 144 -5.16 8.15 2.32
N GLY A 145 -4.96 9.46 2.23
CA GLY A 145 -5.24 10.39 3.32
C GLY A 145 -6.72 10.48 3.66
N MET A 146 -7.57 10.57 2.62
CA MET A 146 -9.02 10.65 2.77
C MET A 146 -9.62 9.36 3.36
N LEU A 147 -9.19 8.18 2.87
CA LEU A 147 -9.58 6.89 3.45
C LEU A 147 -9.20 6.82 4.95
N ALA A 148 -7.99 7.21 5.31
CA ALA A 148 -7.56 7.18 6.70
C ALA A 148 -8.39 8.14 7.59
N ILE A 149 -8.74 9.32 7.08
CA ILE A 149 -9.60 10.28 7.79
C ILE A 149 -11.02 9.75 7.97
N SER A 150 -11.55 9.01 7.00
CA SER A 150 -12.86 8.35 7.11
C SER A 150 -12.84 7.10 8.00
N GLY A 151 -11.70 6.77 8.61
CA GLY A 151 -11.55 5.62 9.50
C GLY A 151 -11.20 4.31 8.80
N CYS A 152 -10.96 4.35 7.49
CA CYS A 152 -10.54 3.21 6.68
C CYS A 152 -9.02 3.21 6.49
N ARG A 153 -8.31 2.24 7.06
CA ARG A 153 -6.87 2.12 6.79
C ARG A 153 -6.64 1.82 5.31
N PRO A 154 -5.86 2.63 4.58
CA PRO A 154 -5.59 2.38 3.16
C PRO A 154 -4.83 1.06 2.97
N MET A 155 -5.32 0.20 2.08
CA MET A 155 -4.69 -1.07 1.72
C MET A 155 -4.49 -1.09 0.21
N PRO A 156 -3.25 -1.02 -0.33
CA PRO A 156 -3.03 -0.66 -1.73
C PRO A 156 -3.80 -1.49 -2.78
N LEU A 157 -4.02 -2.78 -2.53
CA LEU A 157 -4.78 -3.65 -3.43
C LEU A 157 -6.30 -3.40 -3.39
N HIS A 158 -6.79 -2.85 -2.28
CA HIS A 158 -8.21 -2.66 -1.98
C HIS A 158 -8.62 -1.18 -1.92
N GLU A 159 -7.71 -0.22 -2.06
CA GLU A 159 -8.01 1.22 -1.90
C GLU A 159 -9.16 1.68 -2.79
N LEU A 160 -9.28 1.18 -4.03
CA LEU A 160 -10.39 1.56 -4.90
C LEU A 160 -11.73 0.96 -4.44
N GLU A 161 -11.72 -0.27 -3.93
CA GLU A 161 -12.90 -0.87 -3.29
C GLU A 161 -13.28 -0.13 -2.00
N GLN A 162 -12.29 0.27 -1.20
CA GLN A 162 -12.51 1.08 0.01
C GLN A 162 -13.12 2.44 -0.34
N VAL A 163 -12.71 3.06 -1.45
CA VAL A 163 -13.33 4.30 -1.94
C VAL A 163 -14.79 4.06 -2.34
N ARG A 164 -15.10 2.97 -3.06
CA ARG A 164 -16.47 2.62 -3.46
C ARG A 164 -17.40 2.33 -2.27
N GLN A 165 -16.86 1.76 -1.19
CA GLN A 165 -17.61 1.42 0.02
C GLN A 165 -17.70 2.57 1.04
N ALA A 166 -16.85 3.60 0.90
CA ALA A 166 -16.87 4.73 1.82
C ALA A 166 -18.17 5.53 1.62
N ASP A 167 -18.75 6.01 2.73
CA ASP A 167 -19.99 6.79 2.69
C ASP A 167 -19.79 8.03 1.79
N ALA A 168 -20.63 8.15 0.76
CA ALA A 168 -20.64 9.27 -0.18
C ALA A 168 -20.75 10.63 0.51
N ARG A 169 -21.28 10.69 1.74
CA ARG A 169 -21.32 11.91 2.56
C ARG A 169 -19.95 12.34 3.10
N THR A 170 -18.97 11.44 3.12
CA THR A 170 -17.61 11.65 3.65
C THR A 170 -16.51 11.65 2.59
N MET A 171 -16.76 11.08 1.40
CA MET A 171 -15.86 11.16 0.24
C MET A 171 -16.29 12.33 -0.64
N ALA A 172 -15.53 13.42 -0.55
CA ALA A 172 -15.77 14.66 -1.30
C ALA A 172 -15.40 14.53 -2.79
N GLU A 173 -15.90 15.47 -3.61
CA GLU A 173 -15.50 15.76 -5.00
C GLU A 173 -13.97 15.62 -5.23
N GLY A 174 -13.16 15.97 -4.23
CA GLY A 174 -11.70 15.83 -4.31
C GLY A 174 -11.18 14.41 -4.57
N VAL A 175 -11.91 13.35 -4.17
CA VAL A 175 -11.52 11.96 -4.44
C VAL A 175 -11.75 11.63 -5.90
N GLU A 176 -12.87 12.06 -6.47
CA GLU A 176 -13.17 11.90 -7.89
C GLU A 176 -12.12 12.62 -8.74
N VAL A 177 -11.81 13.89 -8.39
CA VAL A 177 -10.73 14.66 -9.03
C VAL A 177 -9.38 13.93 -8.92
N ALA A 178 -9.07 13.31 -7.78
CA ALA A 178 -7.85 12.53 -7.62
C ALA A 178 -7.84 11.27 -8.50
N LEU A 179 -8.98 10.58 -8.66
CA LEU A 179 -9.11 9.42 -9.53
C LEU A 179 -8.98 9.80 -11.01
N GLU A 180 -9.54 10.94 -11.43
CA GLU A 180 -9.34 11.51 -12.77
C GLU A 180 -7.87 11.86 -13.03
N CYS A 181 -7.20 12.47 -12.05
CA CYS A 181 -5.76 12.76 -12.14
C CYS A 181 -4.91 11.48 -12.29
N ILE A 182 -5.37 10.35 -11.74
CA ILE A 182 -4.74 9.04 -11.94
C ILE A 182 -5.07 8.48 -13.34
N GLY A 183 -6.25 8.79 -13.85
CA GLY A 183 -6.78 8.30 -15.13
C GLY A 183 -7.26 6.87 -15.03
N ILE A 184 -7.98 6.51 -13.96
CA ILE A 184 -8.43 5.14 -13.70
C ILE A 184 -9.31 4.57 -14.82
N GLU A 185 -10.03 5.42 -15.55
CA GLU A 185 -10.87 5.10 -16.70
C GLU A 185 -10.06 4.60 -17.90
N ARG A 186 -8.76 4.88 -17.95
CA ARG A 186 -7.85 4.45 -19.03
C ARG A 186 -7.27 3.05 -18.80
N GLY A 187 -7.66 2.40 -17.70
CA GLY A 187 -7.22 1.06 -17.32
C GLY A 187 -7.58 0.01 -18.36
N THR A 188 -6.61 -0.31 -19.24
CA THR A 188 -6.73 -1.38 -20.24
C THR A 188 -5.65 -2.43 -20.04
N ARG A 189 -5.88 -3.67 -20.49
CA ARG A 189 -4.87 -4.75 -20.41
C ARG A 189 -3.52 -4.35 -21.03
N PRO A 190 -3.46 -3.70 -22.21
CA PRO A 190 -2.20 -3.24 -22.78
C PRO A 190 -1.51 -2.15 -21.95
N ALA A 191 -2.25 -1.17 -21.40
CA ALA A 191 -1.69 -0.13 -20.54
C ALA A 191 -1.08 -0.74 -19.27
N ILE A 192 -1.85 -1.58 -18.58
CA ILE A 192 -1.41 -2.30 -17.38
C ILE A 192 -0.16 -3.14 -17.68
N SER A 193 -0.14 -3.88 -18.79
CA SER A 193 1.01 -4.72 -19.17
C SER A 193 2.30 -3.90 -19.35
N ARG A 194 2.21 -2.73 -20.03
CA ARG A 194 3.35 -1.82 -20.18
C ARG A 194 3.83 -1.28 -18.84
N SER A 195 2.90 -0.85 -17.97
CA SER A 195 3.23 -0.34 -16.64
C SER A 195 3.90 -1.40 -15.78
N VAL A 196 3.36 -2.62 -15.75
CA VAL A 196 3.93 -3.74 -15.00
C VAL A 196 5.36 -4.05 -15.45
N LYS A 197 5.61 -4.09 -16.75
CA LYS A 197 6.97 -4.31 -17.29
C LYS A 197 7.93 -3.22 -16.82
N ALA A 198 7.55 -1.95 -16.92
CA ALA A 198 8.37 -0.83 -16.48
C ALA A 198 8.59 -0.81 -14.96
N ILE A 199 7.57 -1.14 -14.17
CA ILE A 199 7.66 -1.24 -12.71
C ILE A 199 8.65 -2.34 -12.31
N LYS A 200 8.59 -3.51 -12.95
CA LYS A 200 9.55 -4.60 -12.69
C LYS A 200 10.99 -4.16 -12.94
N GLU A 201 11.23 -3.43 -14.02
CA GLU A 201 12.55 -2.90 -14.36
C GLU A 201 13.04 -1.88 -13.32
N LEU A 202 12.18 -0.92 -12.93
CA LEU A 202 12.47 0.08 -11.89
C LEU A 202 12.69 -0.53 -10.50
N LYS A 203 12.05 -1.67 -10.20
CA LYS A 203 12.03 -2.32 -8.88
C LYS A 203 12.93 -3.55 -8.76
N SER A 204 13.77 -3.84 -9.75
CA SER A 204 14.55 -5.09 -9.87
C SER A 204 15.40 -5.52 -8.65
N LYS A 205 15.56 -4.66 -7.62
CA LYS A 205 16.31 -4.95 -6.39
C LYS A 205 15.53 -4.81 -5.07
N ASP A 206 14.31 -4.27 -5.08
CA ASP A 206 13.71 -3.67 -3.86
C ASP A 206 12.36 -4.28 -3.42
N TYR A 207 11.77 -5.20 -4.19
CA TYR A 207 10.48 -5.81 -3.84
C TYR A 207 10.31 -7.18 -4.48
N ASP A 208 9.53 -8.06 -3.84
CA ASP A 208 9.14 -9.34 -4.40
C ASP A 208 8.28 -9.12 -5.65
N SER A 209 8.94 -9.23 -6.81
CA SER A 209 8.31 -9.08 -8.11
C SER A 209 7.22 -10.12 -8.33
N ASP A 210 7.31 -11.28 -7.69
CA ASP A 210 6.36 -12.38 -7.88
C ASP A 210 5.07 -12.10 -7.13
N LEU A 211 5.15 -11.56 -5.90
CA LEU A 211 3.97 -11.08 -5.17
C LEU A 211 3.24 -9.97 -5.94
N PHE A 212 3.98 -8.99 -6.47
CA PHE A 212 3.39 -7.93 -7.29
C PHE A 212 2.67 -8.48 -8.53
N VAL A 213 3.33 -9.36 -9.29
CA VAL A 213 2.77 -9.96 -10.50
C VAL A 213 1.56 -10.86 -10.18
N SER A 214 1.62 -11.62 -9.09
CA SER A 214 0.50 -12.46 -8.63
C SER A 214 -0.76 -11.63 -8.36
N LYS A 215 -0.62 -10.50 -7.67
CA LYS A 215 -1.73 -9.56 -7.41
C LYS A 215 -2.29 -8.95 -8.69
N VAL A 216 -1.43 -8.55 -9.62
CA VAL A 216 -1.85 -8.06 -10.94
C VAL A 216 -2.62 -9.12 -11.71
N ASN A 217 -2.10 -10.35 -11.78
CA ASN A 217 -2.74 -11.46 -12.48
C ASN A 217 -4.10 -11.80 -11.87
N HIS A 218 -4.23 -11.74 -10.55
CA HIS A 218 -5.50 -11.95 -9.86
C HIS A 218 -6.56 -10.92 -10.28
N LEU A 219 -6.22 -9.62 -10.25
CA LEU A 219 -7.15 -8.56 -10.64
C LEU A 219 -7.51 -8.64 -12.13
N LEU A 220 -6.53 -8.89 -13.00
CA LEU A 220 -6.76 -9.09 -14.43
C LEU A 220 -7.61 -10.33 -14.74
N GLY A 221 -7.42 -11.42 -14.00
CA GLY A 221 -8.19 -12.66 -14.14
C GLY A 221 -9.66 -12.48 -13.75
N ARG A 222 -9.94 -11.54 -12.82
CA ARG A 222 -11.30 -11.15 -12.42
C ARG A 222 -11.85 -9.95 -13.19
N SER A 223 -11.18 -9.51 -14.25
CA SER A 223 -11.57 -8.34 -15.07
C SER A 223 -11.69 -7.03 -14.30
N MET A 224 -11.01 -6.91 -13.15
CA MET A 224 -10.98 -5.70 -12.32
C MET A 224 -9.94 -4.71 -12.87
N LEU A 225 -10.18 -4.18 -14.07
CA LEU A 225 -9.19 -3.37 -14.80
C LEU A 225 -8.83 -2.06 -14.09
N ALA A 226 -9.83 -1.33 -13.57
CA ALA A 226 -9.60 -0.08 -12.85
C ALA A 226 -8.79 -0.31 -11.56
N ASP A 227 -9.17 -1.32 -10.77
CA ASP A 227 -8.44 -1.72 -9.56
C ASP A 227 -7.02 -2.16 -9.87
N CYS A 228 -6.82 -2.93 -10.95
CA CYS A 228 -5.49 -3.37 -11.37
C CYS A 228 -4.60 -2.20 -11.80
N TYR A 229 -5.16 -1.26 -12.56
CA TYR A 229 -4.47 -0.05 -13.00
C TYR A 229 -4.12 0.83 -11.79
N TYR A 230 -5.07 1.04 -10.87
CA TYR A 230 -4.86 1.75 -9.63
C TYR A 230 -3.73 1.12 -8.79
N TYR A 231 -3.81 -0.19 -8.55
CA TYR A 231 -2.84 -0.93 -7.75
C TYR A 231 -1.43 -0.85 -8.35
N ALA A 232 -1.28 -1.10 -9.65
CA ALA A 232 0.02 -1.03 -10.32
C ALA A 232 0.63 0.38 -10.22
N GLY A 233 -0.16 1.41 -10.51
CA GLY A 233 0.31 2.80 -10.40
C GLY A 233 0.62 3.20 -8.95
N LYS A 234 -0.14 2.73 -7.95
CA LYS A 234 0.16 2.94 -6.52
C LYS A 234 1.50 2.30 -6.13
N VAL A 235 1.78 1.09 -6.62
CA VAL A 235 3.06 0.40 -6.40
C VAL A 235 4.21 1.19 -7.04
N ALA A 236 4.02 1.71 -8.26
CA ALA A 236 4.98 2.58 -8.92
C ALA A 236 5.22 3.86 -8.11
N ALA A 237 4.14 4.54 -7.70
CA ALA A 237 4.19 5.78 -6.93
C ALA A 237 4.95 5.61 -5.60
N LYS A 238 4.68 4.52 -4.87
CA LYS A 238 5.42 4.19 -3.63
C LYS A 238 6.91 3.99 -3.89
N ASN A 239 7.28 3.35 -5.00
CA ASN A 239 8.69 3.16 -5.35
C ASN A 239 9.39 4.46 -5.75
N LEU A 240 8.66 5.35 -6.43
CA LEU A 240 9.20 6.60 -6.93
C LEU A 240 9.30 7.68 -5.85
N ALA A 241 8.38 7.73 -4.87
CA ALA A 241 8.30 8.82 -3.88
C ALA A 241 9.61 9.14 -3.13
N GLY A 242 10.49 8.15 -2.92
CA GLY A 242 11.77 8.30 -2.22
C GLY A 242 12.98 8.54 -3.13
N ARG A 243 12.81 8.59 -4.46
CA ARG A 243 13.92 8.79 -5.41
C ARG A 243 14.24 10.28 -5.56
N LYS A 244 15.39 10.58 -6.15
CA LYS A 244 15.85 11.96 -6.41
C LYS A 244 15.60 12.36 -7.86
N GLU A 245 15.60 13.66 -8.13
CA GLU A 245 15.34 14.21 -9.47
C GLU A 245 16.19 13.57 -10.58
N LEU A 246 17.48 13.41 -10.34
CA LEU A 246 18.44 12.74 -11.24
C LEU A 246 18.00 11.32 -11.64
N PHE A 247 17.33 10.59 -10.74
CA PHE A 247 16.80 9.27 -11.05
C PHE A 247 15.65 9.37 -12.04
N TYR A 248 14.71 10.28 -11.82
CA TYR A 248 13.55 10.43 -12.70
C TYR A 248 13.96 10.86 -14.11
N SER A 249 14.90 11.80 -14.22
CA SER A 249 15.41 12.25 -15.52
C SER A 249 16.14 11.14 -16.26
N ARG A 250 16.99 10.36 -15.55
CA ARG A 250 17.72 9.22 -16.14
C ARG A 250 16.78 8.10 -16.61
N TYR A 251 15.72 7.83 -15.87
CA TYR A 251 14.77 6.75 -16.15
C TYR A 251 13.42 7.26 -16.64
N SER A 252 13.38 8.43 -17.28
CA SER A 252 12.14 9.14 -17.63
C SER A 252 11.19 8.30 -18.48
N LYS A 253 11.71 7.51 -19.43
CA LYS A 253 10.93 6.57 -20.23
C LYS A 253 10.26 5.49 -19.37
N LEU A 254 10.97 4.93 -18.39
CA LEU A 254 10.41 3.93 -17.49
C LEU A 254 9.39 4.55 -16.53
N VAL A 255 9.66 5.75 -16.00
CA VAL A 255 8.70 6.50 -15.17
C VAL A 255 7.41 6.76 -15.95
N LYS A 256 7.54 7.23 -17.19
CA LYS A 256 6.41 7.47 -18.11
C LYS A 256 5.57 6.22 -18.32
N LEU A 257 6.19 5.07 -18.55
CA LEU A 257 5.47 3.80 -18.76
C LEU A 257 4.87 3.25 -17.47
N ALA A 258 5.61 3.30 -16.35
CA ALA A 258 5.20 2.75 -15.06
C ALA A 258 3.93 3.42 -14.51
N LEU A 259 3.76 4.72 -14.79
CA LEU A 259 2.60 5.51 -14.36
C LEU A 259 1.64 5.86 -15.50
N ASP A 260 1.86 5.31 -16.71
CA ASP A 260 1.07 5.59 -17.92
C ASP A 260 0.81 7.09 -18.17
N LEU A 261 1.91 7.86 -18.23
CA LEU A 261 1.88 9.33 -18.30
C LEU A 261 1.75 9.89 -19.72
N SER A 262 1.51 9.05 -20.73
CA SER A 262 1.55 9.48 -22.14
C SER A 262 0.47 10.51 -22.45
N SER A 263 -0.74 10.30 -21.94
CA SER A 263 -1.86 11.23 -22.12
C SER A 263 -1.80 12.42 -21.16
N ASP A 264 -1.20 12.25 -19.98
CA ASP A 264 -1.14 13.30 -18.95
C ASP A 264 -0.21 14.45 -19.33
N MET A 265 0.85 14.15 -20.08
CA MET A 265 1.79 15.18 -20.56
C MET A 265 1.21 16.05 -21.69
N GLN A 266 0.07 15.69 -22.27
CA GLN A 266 -0.60 16.53 -23.28
C GLN A 266 -1.48 17.61 -22.63
N LEU A 267 -1.74 17.49 -21.32
CA LEU A 267 -2.65 18.32 -20.53
C LEU A 267 -1.91 19.24 -19.54
N LEU A 268 -0.58 19.15 -19.45
CA LEU A 268 0.31 19.97 -18.63
C LEU A 268 1.11 20.93 -19.50
#